data_AF-A0A960T7G6-F1
#
_entry.id   AF-A0A960T7G6-F1
#
_cell.length_a   1.000
_cell.length_b   1.000
_cell.length_c   1.000
_cell.angle_alpha   90.00
_cell.angle_beta   90.00
_cell.angle_gamma   90.00
#
_symmetry.space_group_name_H-M   'P 1'
#
loop_
_entity.id
_entity.type
_entity.pdbx_description
1 polymer ?
#
loop_
_entity_poly.entity_id
_entity_poly.type
_entity_poly.pdbx_seq_one_letter_code
_entity_poly.pdbx_strand_id
1 'polypeptide(L)'
;MQNIDSDQKWISTGSNQGFLLKLHKMPALSEEFAAQMSTLSQLGVMCFKDVETEFLARFPEAVKQDPMLADLDGLSGEELSAAIDTKLYRIFHMPPNAMSEQARAFLRNAYYYLVTVHEETSPKVQGFATFMGGGPFPEGEFKITVLGVDKGCRRLGLGGQLVQALTSFGIPHKKLLVTTRPSNSVAIHTYHRLGFVEDTAAEENAPPQFIKGHWIHLKYTEPSVL
;
A
#
# COMPACT_ATOMS: atom_id res chain seq x y z
N MET A 1 -4.71 -19.83 18.65
CA MET A 1 -4.36 -19.17 17.38
C MET A 1 -4.67 -20.14 16.26
N GLN A 2 -5.64 -19.85 15.40
CA GLN A 2 -5.85 -20.63 14.17
C GLN A 2 -4.65 -20.41 13.24
N ASN A 3 -4.21 -21.46 12.54
CA ASN A 3 -3.18 -21.37 11.51
C ASN A 3 -3.81 -20.69 10.28
N ILE A 4 -3.65 -19.37 10.16
CA ILE A 4 -4.12 -18.57 9.02
C ILE A 4 -3.06 -18.64 7.91
N ASP A 5 -2.79 -19.84 7.39
CA ASP A 5 -1.77 -20.02 6.35
C ASP A 5 -2.31 -19.65 4.95
N SER A 6 -3.64 -19.69 4.73
CA SER A 6 -4.30 -19.04 3.59
C SER A 6 -5.82 -19.07 3.73
N ASP A 7 -6.46 -17.90 3.75
CA ASP A 7 -7.92 -17.78 3.73
C ASP A 7 -8.43 -17.20 2.42
N GLN A 8 -9.63 -17.61 2.00
CA GLN A 8 -10.28 -17.12 0.79
C GLN A 8 -11.70 -16.63 1.07
N LYS A 9 -12.10 -15.52 0.44
CA LYS A 9 -13.43 -14.94 0.60
C LYS A 9 -14.00 -14.43 -0.73
N TRP A 10 -15.21 -14.84 -1.05
CA TRP A 10 -15.95 -14.39 -2.21
C TRP A 10 -16.54 -12.99 -2.00
N ILE A 11 -16.42 -12.14 -3.01
CA ILE A 11 -17.09 -10.85 -3.07
C ILE A 11 -17.82 -10.71 -4.41
N SER A 12 -19.07 -10.24 -4.35
CA SER A 12 -19.83 -9.90 -5.55
C SER A 12 -19.75 -8.39 -5.76
N THR A 13 -19.40 -7.98 -6.97
CA THR A 13 -19.65 -6.61 -7.41
C THR A 13 -21.05 -6.57 -8.04
N GLY A 14 -21.77 -5.46 -7.95
CA GLY A 14 -23.14 -5.31 -8.50
C GLY A 14 -23.26 -5.45 -10.04
N SER A 15 -22.25 -6.02 -10.70
CA SER A 15 -22.07 -6.16 -12.14
C SER A 15 -22.09 -7.61 -12.64
N ASN A 16 -22.67 -8.56 -11.90
CA ASN A 16 -22.64 -10.02 -12.19
C ASN A 16 -21.22 -10.62 -12.31
N GLN A 17 -20.17 -9.89 -11.93
CA GLN A 17 -18.79 -10.35 -11.94
C GLN A 17 -18.39 -10.77 -10.53
N GLY A 18 -17.95 -12.02 -10.38
CA GLY A 18 -17.45 -12.58 -9.13
C GLY A 18 -15.96 -12.30 -8.95
N PHE A 19 -15.57 -11.86 -7.76
CA PHE A 19 -14.17 -11.73 -7.38
C PHE A 19 -13.87 -12.53 -6.11
N LEU A 20 -12.63 -12.97 -6.00
CA LEU A 20 -12.11 -13.75 -4.89
C LEU A 20 -10.98 -12.98 -4.20
N LEU A 21 -11.15 -12.71 -2.91
CA LEU A 21 -10.08 -12.24 -2.05
C LEU A 21 -9.30 -13.42 -1.49
N LYS A 22 -7.98 -13.34 -1.52
CA LYS A 22 -7.07 -14.30 -0.87
C LYS A 22 -6.18 -13.55 0.11
N LEU A 23 -6.05 -14.05 1.33
CA LEU A 23 -5.21 -13.47 2.38
C LEU A 23 -4.07 -14.43 2.74
N HIS A 24 -2.86 -13.90 2.79
CA HIS A 24 -1.65 -14.60 3.19
C HIS A 24 -0.92 -13.79 4.26
N LYS A 25 -0.57 -14.42 5.39
CA LYS A 25 0.23 -13.80 6.45
C LYS A 25 1.67 -14.27 6.34
N MET A 26 2.62 -13.34 6.24
CA MET A 26 4.05 -13.67 6.08
C MET A 26 4.92 -12.75 6.95
N PRO A 27 6.06 -13.22 7.48
CA PRO A 27 7.06 -12.35 8.10
C PRO A 27 7.59 -11.31 7.10
N ALA A 28 7.82 -10.08 7.56
CA ALA A 28 8.25 -8.98 6.68
C ALA A 28 9.64 -9.20 6.04
N LEU A 29 10.49 -9.98 6.70
CA LEU A 29 11.84 -10.29 6.25
C LEU A 29 11.96 -11.71 5.67
N SER A 30 10.85 -12.32 5.22
CA SER A 30 10.90 -13.62 4.56
C SER A 30 11.16 -13.50 3.06
N GLU A 31 11.88 -14.49 2.50
CA GLU A 31 12.04 -14.65 1.05
C GLU A 31 10.69 -14.88 0.35
N GLU A 32 9.74 -15.51 1.04
CA GLU A 32 8.37 -15.71 0.52
C GLU A 32 7.65 -14.39 0.28
N PHE A 33 7.69 -13.46 1.24
CA PHE A 33 7.07 -12.15 1.08
C PHE A 33 7.73 -11.36 -0.07
N ALA A 34 9.06 -11.39 -0.14
CA ALA A 34 9.81 -10.74 -1.22
C ALA A 34 9.44 -11.33 -2.60
N ALA A 35 9.32 -12.66 -2.71
CA ALA A 35 8.90 -13.34 -3.93
C ALA A 35 7.47 -12.93 -4.34
N GLN A 36 6.52 -12.92 -3.41
CA GLN A 36 5.13 -12.49 -3.68
C GLN A 36 5.08 -11.04 -4.17
N MET A 37 5.79 -10.12 -3.51
CA MET A 37 5.87 -8.73 -3.95
C MET A 37 6.49 -8.58 -5.34
N SER A 38 7.51 -9.38 -5.68
CA SER A 38 8.10 -9.41 -7.02
C SER A 38 7.08 -9.85 -8.08
N THR A 39 6.25 -10.87 -7.80
CA THR A 39 5.18 -11.29 -8.73
C THR A 39 4.12 -10.21 -8.99
N LEU A 40 3.91 -9.33 -8.01
CA LEU A 40 2.93 -8.23 -8.09
C LEU A 40 3.52 -6.95 -8.69
N SER A 41 4.83 -6.93 -8.97
CA SER A 41 5.57 -5.72 -9.35
C SER A 41 5.02 -5.00 -10.57
N GLN A 42 4.65 -5.71 -11.63
CA GLN A 42 4.13 -5.09 -12.85
C GLN A 42 2.81 -4.35 -12.56
N LEU A 43 1.89 -5.01 -11.85
CA LEU A 43 0.63 -4.39 -11.44
C LEU A 43 0.87 -3.21 -10.50
N GLY A 44 1.81 -3.36 -9.55
CA GLY A 44 2.24 -2.30 -8.63
C GLY A 44 2.73 -1.07 -9.38
N VAL A 45 3.78 -1.22 -10.21
CA VAL A 45 4.36 -0.13 -11.02
C VAL A 45 3.26 0.59 -11.80
N MET A 46 2.41 -0.14 -12.52
CA MET A 46 1.29 0.45 -13.27
C MET A 46 0.30 1.22 -12.39
N CYS A 47 0.05 0.78 -11.16
CA CYS A 47 -0.87 1.47 -10.25
C CYS A 47 -0.30 2.79 -9.71
N PHE A 48 1.00 2.84 -9.43
CA PHE A 48 1.63 3.99 -8.79
C PHE A 48 2.24 5.00 -9.77
N LYS A 49 2.58 4.57 -11.00
CA LYS A 49 3.26 5.44 -11.98
C LYS A 49 2.50 6.73 -12.27
N ASP A 50 1.20 6.64 -12.53
CA ASP A 50 0.36 7.82 -12.82
C ASP A 50 0.36 8.79 -11.63
N VAL A 51 0.27 8.25 -10.41
CA VAL A 51 0.23 9.03 -9.15
C VAL A 51 1.56 9.74 -8.90
N GLU A 52 2.68 9.04 -9.07
CA GLU A 52 4.02 9.63 -8.91
C GLU A 52 4.27 10.69 -9.99
N THR A 53 3.89 10.43 -11.24
CA THR A 53 4.03 11.41 -12.33
C THR A 53 3.21 12.67 -12.04
N GLU A 54 1.97 12.52 -11.59
CA GLU A 54 1.11 13.66 -11.20
C GLU A 54 1.65 14.40 -9.97
N PHE A 55 2.24 13.67 -9.01
CA PHE A 55 2.88 14.28 -7.84
C PHE A 55 4.04 15.17 -8.26
N LEU A 56 4.98 14.65 -9.06
CA LEU A 56 6.17 15.40 -9.49
C LEU A 56 5.78 16.63 -10.33
N ALA A 57 4.75 16.51 -11.18
CA ALA A 57 4.25 17.63 -11.96
C ALA A 57 3.60 18.74 -11.12
N ARG A 58 2.89 18.38 -10.04
CA ARG A 58 2.18 19.35 -9.18
C ARG A 58 3.04 19.92 -8.06
N PHE A 59 4.06 19.19 -7.63
CA PHE A 59 4.90 19.54 -6.49
C PHE A 59 6.39 19.55 -6.89
N PRO A 60 6.83 20.38 -7.85
CA PRO A 60 8.22 20.38 -8.30
C PRO A 60 9.21 20.76 -7.18
N GLU A 61 8.81 21.62 -6.25
CA GLU A 61 9.63 21.99 -5.09
C GLU A 61 9.85 20.82 -4.12
N ALA A 62 8.94 19.83 -4.11
CA ALA A 62 9.10 18.62 -3.32
C ALA A 62 10.33 17.80 -3.80
N VAL A 63 10.54 17.74 -5.11
CA VAL A 63 11.65 17.00 -5.73
C VAL A 63 13.01 17.56 -5.29
N LYS A 64 13.10 18.89 -5.20
CA LYS A 64 14.33 19.59 -4.79
C LYS A 64 14.67 19.39 -3.31
N GLN A 65 13.67 19.14 -2.48
CA GLN A 65 13.83 19.01 -1.04
C GLN A 65 14.07 17.55 -0.62
N ASP A 66 13.60 16.57 -1.41
CA ASP A 66 13.69 15.14 -1.11
C ASP A 66 14.94 14.51 -1.74
N PRO A 67 15.96 14.12 -0.94
CA PRO A 67 17.13 13.44 -1.46
C PRO A 67 16.80 12.13 -2.18
N MET A 68 15.65 11.50 -1.88
CA MET A 68 15.21 10.27 -2.55
C MET A 68 14.60 10.54 -3.94
N LEU A 69 14.25 11.79 -4.26
CA LEU A 69 13.71 12.21 -5.55
C LEU A 69 14.69 13.07 -6.36
N ALA A 70 15.84 13.43 -5.80
CA ALA A 70 16.81 14.34 -6.43
C ALA A 70 17.28 13.87 -7.83
N ASP A 71 17.37 12.56 -8.07
CA ASP A 71 17.70 11.97 -9.38
C ASP A 71 16.58 12.07 -10.43
N LEU A 72 15.40 12.58 -10.06
CA LEU A 72 14.29 12.88 -10.96
C LEU A 72 14.24 14.36 -11.36
N ASP A 73 15.02 15.22 -10.70
CA ASP A 73 15.00 16.66 -10.98
C ASP A 73 15.47 16.95 -12.41
N GLY A 74 14.77 17.85 -13.09
CA GLY A 74 15.03 18.21 -14.48
C GLY A 74 14.67 17.16 -15.54
N LEU A 75 14.27 15.94 -15.16
CA LEU A 75 13.83 14.92 -16.13
C LEU A 75 12.43 15.24 -16.68
N SER A 76 12.17 14.85 -17.92
CA SER A 76 10.85 15.01 -18.55
C SER A 76 10.55 13.89 -19.55
N GLY A 77 9.29 13.81 -20.00
CA GLY A 77 8.87 12.88 -21.05
C GLY A 77 9.19 11.42 -20.74
N GLU A 78 9.83 10.75 -21.70
CA GLU A 78 10.19 9.32 -21.59
C GLU A 78 11.25 9.05 -20.52
N GLU A 79 12.21 9.96 -20.33
CA GLU A 79 13.30 9.80 -19.35
C GLU A 79 12.74 9.76 -17.92
N LEU A 80 11.85 10.71 -17.59
CA LEU A 80 11.17 10.73 -16.30
C LEU A 80 10.33 9.46 -16.09
N SER A 81 9.58 9.06 -17.12
CA SER A 81 8.75 7.85 -17.09
C SER A 81 9.58 6.59 -16.78
N ALA A 82 10.74 6.43 -17.42
CA ALA A 82 11.64 5.30 -17.20
C ALA A 82 12.31 5.33 -15.81
N ALA A 83 12.65 6.53 -15.31
CA ALA A 83 13.21 6.71 -13.98
C ALA A 83 12.20 6.35 -12.88
N ILE A 84 10.93 6.77 -13.04
CA ILE A 84 9.82 6.38 -12.14
C ILE A 84 9.62 4.86 -12.17
N ASP A 85 9.58 4.23 -13.35
CA ASP A 85 9.45 2.77 -13.46
C ASP A 85 10.57 2.06 -12.72
N THR A 86 11.82 2.51 -12.88
CA THR A 86 12.98 1.93 -12.21
C THR A 86 12.88 2.05 -10.69
N LYS A 87 12.48 3.22 -10.17
CA LYS A 87 12.29 3.43 -8.72
C LYS A 87 11.17 2.55 -8.17
N LEU A 88 10.01 2.54 -8.82
CA LEU A 88 8.88 1.71 -8.40
C LEU A 88 9.24 0.23 -8.46
N TYR A 89 9.93 -0.22 -9.51
CA TYR A 89 10.36 -1.61 -9.66
C TYR A 89 11.24 -2.08 -8.49
N ARG A 90 12.15 -1.22 -8.01
CA ARG A 90 13.02 -1.51 -6.84
C ARG A 90 12.21 -1.71 -5.57
N ILE A 91 11.10 -1.00 -5.37
CA ILE A 91 10.23 -1.15 -4.18
C ILE A 91 9.66 -2.59 -4.12
N PHE A 92 9.30 -3.15 -5.27
CA PHE A 92 8.72 -4.50 -5.34
C PHE A 92 9.75 -5.64 -5.37
N HIS A 93 11.01 -5.34 -5.68
CA HIS A 93 12.10 -6.32 -5.81
C HIS A 93 13.18 -6.16 -4.76
N MET A 94 12.87 -5.60 -3.59
CA MET A 94 13.85 -5.44 -2.52
C MET A 94 13.88 -6.69 -1.63
N PRO A 95 14.85 -7.63 -1.82
CA PRO A 95 14.99 -8.75 -0.92
C PRO A 95 15.48 -8.29 0.46
N PRO A 96 15.22 -9.06 1.54
CA PRO A 96 15.64 -8.70 2.88
C PRO A 96 17.14 -8.43 3.03
N ASN A 97 17.97 -9.15 2.27
CA ASN A 97 19.43 -9.00 2.30
C ASN A 97 19.93 -7.69 1.63
N ALA A 98 19.15 -7.10 0.73
CA ALA A 98 19.46 -5.83 0.07
C ALA A 98 19.02 -4.59 0.89
N MET A 99 18.26 -4.79 1.96
CA MET A 99 17.86 -3.72 2.86
C MET A 99 19.04 -3.23 3.72
N SER A 100 18.98 -1.99 4.20
CA SER A 100 19.93 -1.50 5.20
C SER A 100 19.75 -2.22 6.55
N GLU A 101 20.78 -2.21 7.40
CA GLU A 101 20.68 -2.79 8.75
C GLU A 101 19.56 -2.11 9.56
N GLN A 102 19.45 -0.79 9.46
CA GLN A 102 18.38 -0.02 10.11
C GLN A 102 17.00 -0.45 9.63
N ALA A 103 16.80 -0.65 8.31
CA ALA A 103 15.53 -1.13 7.76
C ALA A 103 15.20 -2.55 8.25
N ARG A 104 16.18 -3.45 8.27
CA ARG A 104 16.00 -4.80 8.84
C ARG A 104 15.69 -4.77 10.33
N ALA A 105 16.32 -3.89 11.10
CA ALA A 105 16.04 -3.72 12.51
C ALA A 105 14.62 -3.18 12.74
N PHE A 106 14.18 -2.22 11.94
CA PHE A 106 12.82 -1.68 11.98
C PHE A 106 11.76 -2.75 11.66
N LEU A 107 12.02 -3.59 10.67
CA LEU A 107 11.11 -4.69 10.27
C LEU A 107 11.28 -5.95 11.13
N ARG A 108 12.13 -5.92 12.15
CA ARG A 108 12.32 -7.07 13.05
C ARG A 108 11.01 -7.33 13.79
N ASN A 109 10.50 -8.55 13.65
CA ASN A 109 9.19 -8.99 14.17
C ASN A 109 7.96 -8.34 13.50
N ALA A 110 8.15 -7.58 12.42
CA ALA A 110 7.04 -7.16 11.59
C ALA A 110 6.55 -8.32 10.71
N TYR A 111 5.28 -8.30 10.36
CA TYR A 111 4.67 -9.22 9.41
C TYR A 111 3.71 -8.45 8.50
N TYR A 112 3.42 -9.03 7.34
CA TYR A 112 2.44 -8.53 6.41
C TYR A 112 1.26 -9.49 6.28
N TYR A 113 0.05 -8.94 6.27
CA TYR A 113 -1.05 -9.56 5.55
C TYR A 113 -1.02 -9.05 4.10
N LEU A 114 -0.78 -9.94 3.15
CA LEU A 114 -0.96 -9.70 1.73
C LEU A 114 -2.35 -10.16 1.33
N VAL A 115 -3.18 -9.23 0.86
CA VAL A 115 -4.50 -9.54 0.31
C VAL A 115 -4.46 -9.32 -1.19
N THR A 116 -4.87 -10.31 -1.97
CA THR A 116 -4.99 -10.22 -3.43
C THR A 116 -6.44 -10.41 -3.86
N VAL A 117 -6.84 -9.74 -4.93
CA VAL A 117 -8.13 -9.86 -5.60
C VAL A 117 -7.93 -10.56 -6.93
N HIS A 118 -8.69 -11.61 -7.17
CA HIS A 118 -8.72 -12.36 -8.43
C HIS A 118 -10.12 -12.29 -9.01
N GLU A 119 -10.24 -12.26 -10.33
CA GLU A 119 -11.50 -12.58 -10.98
C GLU A 119 -11.71 -14.09 -10.92
N GLU A 120 -12.96 -14.53 -10.72
CA GLU A 120 -13.29 -15.96 -10.53
C GLU A 120 -12.71 -16.88 -11.61
N THR A 121 -12.72 -16.43 -12.86
CA THR A 121 -12.31 -17.21 -14.03
C THR A 121 -10.86 -16.97 -14.45
N SER A 122 -10.12 -16.09 -13.75
CA SER A 122 -8.80 -15.66 -14.16
C SER A 122 -7.75 -15.91 -13.07
N PRO A 123 -6.59 -16.50 -13.41
CA PRO A 123 -5.47 -16.59 -12.47
C PRO A 123 -4.77 -15.23 -12.27
N LYS A 124 -5.14 -14.20 -13.04
CA LYS A 124 -4.52 -12.88 -12.96
C LYS A 124 -5.01 -12.13 -11.72
N VAL A 125 -4.07 -11.60 -10.93
CA VAL A 125 -4.35 -10.66 -9.85
C VAL A 125 -4.85 -9.34 -10.44
N GLN A 126 -6.04 -8.92 -10.01
CA GLN A 126 -6.69 -7.66 -10.42
C GLN A 126 -6.47 -6.52 -9.43
N GLY A 127 -6.00 -6.83 -8.23
CA GLY A 127 -5.66 -5.84 -7.21
C GLY A 127 -5.02 -6.49 -6.00
N PHE A 128 -4.34 -5.70 -5.19
CA PHE A 128 -3.75 -6.19 -3.95
C PHE A 128 -3.58 -5.08 -2.93
N ALA A 129 -3.49 -5.47 -1.66
CA ALA A 129 -3.13 -4.61 -0.55
C ALA A 129 -2.19 -5.34 0.41
N THR A 130 -1.29 -4.59 1.04
CA THR A 130 -0.40 -5.09 2.10
C THR A 130 -0.67 -4.34 3.40
N PHE A 131 -0.83 -5.09 4.48
CA PHE A 131 -1.04 -4.56 5.83
C PHE A 131 0.11 -4.99 6.72
N MET A 132 0.99 -4.05 7.07
CA MET A 132 2.07 -4.27 8.02
C MET A 132 1.52 -4.22 9.44
N GLY A 133 1.84 -5.23 10.25
CA GLY A 133 1.61 -5.23 11.69
C GLY A 133 2.82 -5.78 12.44
N GLY A 134 2.81 -5.66 13.77
CA GLY A 134 3.95 -6.02 14.61
C GLY A 134 5.15 -5.08 14.42
N GLY A 135 6.33 -5.51 14.87
CA GLY A 135 7.56 -4.70 14.82
C GLY A 135 7.39 -3.34 15.51
N PRO A 136 7.39 -2.22 14.76
CA PRO A 136 7.29 -0.87 15.33
C PRO A 136 5.86 -0.45 15.70
N PHE A 137 4.84 -1.26 15.37
CA PHE A 137 3.45 -0.92 15.62
C PHE A 137 2.92 -1.55 16.93
N PRO A 138 2.11 -0.83 17.72
CA PRO A 138 1.39 -1.41 18.84
C PRO A 138 0.46 -2.55 18.42
N GLU A 139 0.12 -3.42 19.37
CA GLU A 139 -0.78 -4.55 19.11
C GLU A 139 -2.17 -4.08 18.62
N GLY A 140 -2.58 -4.61 17.47
CA GLY A 140 -3.83 -4.28 16.81
C GLY A 140 -3.74 -3.03 15.92
N GLU A 141 -2.57 -2.41 15.77
CA GLU A 141 -2.36 -1.36 14.77
C GLU A 141 -1.74 -1.92 13.49
N PHE A 142 -2.27 -1.49 12.36
CA PHE A 142 -1.77 -1.89 11.04
C PHE A 142 -1.54 -0.68 10.15
N LYS A 143 -0.53 -0.77 9.28
CA LYS A 143 -0.31 0.20 8.20
C LYS A 143 -0.55 -0.43 6.84
N ILE A 144 -1.42 0.17 6.04
CA ILE A 144 -1.53 -0.11 4.61
C ILE A 144 -0.27 0.47 3.94
N THR A 145 0.61 -0.40 3.47
CA THR A 145 1.89 0.01 2.85
C THR A 145 1.81 0.12 1.35
N VAL A 146 1.01 -0.73 0.71
CA VAL A 146 0.79 -0.76 -0.73
C VAL A 146 -0.66 -1.13 -0.98
N LEU A 147 -1.35 -0.40 -1.84
CA LEU A 147 -2.68 -0.75 -2.34
C LEU A 147 -2.78 -0.36 -3.82
N GLY A 148 -3.10 -1.33 -4.67
CA GLY A 148 -3.23 -1.12 -6.11
C GLY A 148 -4.40 -1.93 -6.70
N VAL A 149 -5.07 -1.36 -7.70
CA VAL A 149 -6.12 -2.02 -8.48
C VAL A 149 -5.87 -1.77 -9.96
N ASP A 150 -5.88 -2.85 -10.73
CA ASP A 150 -5.74 -2.85 -12.19
C ASP A 150 -6.71 -1.84 -12.79
N LYS A 151 -6.22 -1.04 -13.74
CA LYS A 151 -6.97 0.08 -14.33
C LYS A 151 -8.30 -0.38 -14.95
N GLY A 152 -8.34 -1.57 -15.54
CA GLY A 152 -9.54 -2.17 -16.13
C GLY A 152 -10.59 -2.58 -15.09
N CYS A 153 -10.19 -2.81 -13.84
CA CYS A 153 -11.07 -3.21 -12.74
C CYS A 153 -11.37 -2.08 -11.74
N ARG A 154 -10.90 -0.85 -12.01
CA ARG A 154 -11.22 0.32 -11.19
C ARG A 154 -12.71 0.67 -11.29
N ARG A 155 -13.21 1.38 -10.26
CA ARG A 155 -14.63 1.78 -10.11
C ARG A 155 -15.62 0.63 -9.87
N LEU A 156 -15.14 -0.60 -9.70
CA LEU A 156 -15.94 -1.75 -9.28
C LEU A 156 -16.04 -1.92 -7.76
N GLY A 157 -15.53 -0.94 -6.98
CA GLY A 157 -15.50 -1.00 -5.51
C GLY A 157 -14.36 -1.82 -4.91
N LEU A 158 -13.52 -2.46 -5.73
CA LEU A 158 -12.42 -3.34 -5.28
C LEU A 158 -11.42 -2.66 -4.35
N GLY A 159 -11.11 -1.38 -4.57
CA GLY A 159 -10.23 -0.62 -3.68
C GLY A 159 -10.78 -0.53 -2.26
N GLY A 160 -12.09 -0.31 -2.11
CA GLY A 160 -12.73 -0.27 -0.79
C GLY A 160 -12.78 -1.65 -0.13
N GLN A 161 -13.06 -2.69 -0.91
CA GLN A 161 -13.03 -4.08 -0.44
C GLN A 161 -11.63 -4.48 0.06
N LEU A 162 -10.58 -4.06 -0.64
CA LEU A 162 -9.20 -4.25 -0.21
C LEU A 162 -8.90 -3.53 1.10
N VAL A 163 -9.32 -2.27 1.26
CA VAL A 163 -9.13 -1.53 2.54
C VAL A 163 -9.82 -2.24 3.71
N GLN A 164 -11.02 -2.77 3.48
CA GLN A 164 -11.82 -3.48 4.49
C GLN A 164 -11.45 -4.97 4.62
N ALA A 165 -10.37 -5.43 3.98
CA ALA A 165 -10.06 -6.84 3.91
C ALA A 165 -9.78 -7.45 5.30
N LEU A 166 -9.05 -6.75 6.18
CA LEU A 166 -8.79 -7.26 7.53
C LEU A 166 -10.08 -7.54 8.30
N THR A 167 -11.02 -6.57 8.32
CA THR A 167 -12.36 -6.77 8.92
C THR A 167 -13.08 -7.96 8.26
N SER A 168 -13.01 -8.05 6.93
CA SER A 168 -13.70 -9.08 6.16
C SER A 168 -13.18 -10.49 6.44
N PHE A 169 -11.91 -10.64 6.77
CA PHE A 169 -11.30 -11.90 7.20
C PHE A 169 -11.37 -12.12 8.73
N GLY A 170 -12.06 -11.24 9.47
CA GLY A 170 -12.16 -11.36 10.93
C GLY A 170 -10.85 -11.11 11.65
N ILE A 171 -9.92 -10.37 11.05
CA ILE A 171 -8.64 -10.00 11.67
C ILE A 171 -8.88 -8.79 12.58
N PRO A 172 -8.76 -8.95 13.91
CA PRO A 172 -9.01 -7.87 14.85
C PRO A 172 -7.95 -6.77 14.71
N HIS A 173 -8.39 -5.52 14.66
CA HIS A 173 -7.51 -4.36 14.60
C HIS A 173 -8.19 -3.16 15.25
N LYS A 174 -7.41 -2.36 15.97
CA LYS A 174 -7.87 -1.13 16.63
C LYS A 174 -7.72 0.09 15.71
N LYS A 175 -6.66 0.09 14.90
CA LYS A 175 -6.28 1.23 14.07
C LYS A 175 -5.71 0.77 12.73
N LEU A 176 -6.14 1.44 11.66
CA LEU A 176 -5.51 1.37 10.34
C LEU A 176 -4.87 2.70 10.01
N LEU A 177 -3.63 2.65 9.56
CA LEU A 177 -2.85 3.79 9.10
C LEU A 177 -2.61 3.66 7.60
N VAL A 178 -2.66 4.78 6.88
CA VAL A 178 -2.22 4.82 5.48
C VAL A 178 -1.55 6.14 5.18
N THR A 179 -0.63 6.10 4.24
CA THR A 179 0.07 7.28 3.74
C THR A 179 -0.03 7.27 2.22
N THR A 180 -0.37 8.41 1.62
CA THR A 180 -0.48 8.52 0.16
C THR A 180 -0.02 9.89 -0.32
N ARG A 181 0.26 10.02 -1.61
CA ARG A 181 0.61 11.31 -2.21
C ARG A 181 -0.60 12.26 -2.14
N PRO A 182 -0.40 13.56 -1.89
CA PRO A 182 -1.48 14.55 -1.95
C PRO A 182 -2.13 14.64 -3.34
N SER A 183 -1.42 14.28 -4.41
CA SER A 183 -1.98 14.19 -5.77
C SER A 183 -2.99 13.04 -5.93
N ASN A 184 -2.98 12.03 -5.06
CA ASN A 184 -3.82 10.84 -5.17
C ASN A 184 -5.25 11.06 -4.64
N SER A 185 -5.94 12.04 -5.22
CA SER A 185 -7.30 12.44 -4.85
C SER A 185 -8.30 11.28 -4.83
N VAL A 186 -8.16 10.32 -5.74
CA VAL A 186 -9.02 9.13 -5.82
C VAL A 186 -8.86 8.24 -4.58
N ALA A 187 -7.62 7.98 -4.15
CA ALA A 187 -7.37 7.19 -2.95
C ALA A 187 -7.84 7.96 -1.70
N ILE A 188 -7.50 9.24 -1.57
CA ILE A 188 -7.89 10.10 -0.45
C ILE A 188 -9.43 10.11 -0.29
N HIS A 189 -10.16 10.35 -1.37
CA HIS A 189 -11.62 10.32 -1.36
C HIS A 189 -12.17 8.94 -0.95
N THR A 190 -11.56 7.87 -1.44
CA THR A 190 -11.93 6.50 -1.07
C THR A 190 -11.75 6.26 0.43
N TYR A 191 -10.60 6.67 1.00
CA TYR A 191 -10.32 6.54 2.42
C TYR A 191 -11.30 7.34 3.28
N HIS A 192 -11.59 8.59 2.93
CA HIS A 192 -12.57 9.40 3.67
C HIS A 192 -13.97 8.78 3.67
N ARG A 193 -14.42 8.26 2.53
CA ARG A 193 -15.70 7.56 2.46
C ARG A 193 -15.76 6.31 3.35
N LEU A 194 -14.60 5.70 3.62
CA LEU A 194 -14.45 4.56 4.52
C LEU A 194 -14.21 4.96 5.98
N GLY A 195 -14.35 6.25 6.31
CA GLY A 195 -14.24 6.77 7.67
C GLY A 195 -12.81 7.09 8.11
N PHE A 196 -11.83 7.10 7.20
CA PHE A 196 -10.49 7.60 7.53
C PHE A 196 -10.52 9.12 7.68
N VAL A 197 -9.75 9.61 8.64
CA VAL A 197 -9.52 11.04 8.90
C VAL A 197 -8.03 11.34 8.83
N GLU A 198 -7.67 12.59 8.56
CA GLU A 198 -6.26 13.00 8.56
C GLU A 198 -5.63 12.84 9.95
N ASP A 199 -4.40 12.33 9.99
CA ASP A 199 -3.63 12.15 11.22
C ASP A 199 -2.60 13.28 11.35
N THR A 200 -3.06 14.46 11.78
CA THR A 200 -2.19 15.65 11.92
C THR A 200 -1.03 15.43 12.89
N ALA A 201 -1.22 14.59 13.91
CA ALA A 201 -0.16 14.21 14.85
C ALA A 201 0.98 13.41 14.19
N ALA A 202 0.72 12.74 13.06
CA ALA A 202 1.76 12.02 12.33
C ALA A 202 2.72 13.00 11.63
N GLU A 203 2.25 14.18 11.21
CA GLU A 203 3.11 15.22 10.65
C GLU A 203 4.02 15.84 11.70
N GLU A 204 3.49 16.08 12.91
CA GLU A 204 4.24 16.67 14.02
C GLU A 204 5.38 15.77 14.52
N ASN A 205 5.19 14.45 14.42
CA ASN A 205 6.16 13.44 14.84
C ASN A 205 6.92 12.83 13.66
N ALA A 206 6.77 13.37 12.46
CA ALA A 206 7.40 12.82 11.27
C ALA A 206 8.93 12.96 11.42
N PRO A 207 9.70 11.90 11.12
CA PRO A 207 11.16 12.01 11.06
C PRO A 207 11.58 13.16 10.13
N PRO A 208 12.71 13.86 10.36
CA PRO A 208 13.11 15.04 9.58
C PRO A 208 13.17 14.85 8.06
N GLN A 209 13.31 13.60 7.60
CA GLN A 209 13.28 13.23 6.19
C GLN A 209 11.87 13.22 5.56
N PHE A 210 10.79 13.32 6.35
CA PHE A 210 9.43 13.49 5.85
C PHE A 210 9.17 14.97 5.63
N ILE A 211 9.22 15.37 4.37
CA ILE A 211 9.02 16.77 3.99
C ILE A 211 7.54 17.09 3.98
N LYS A 212 7.18 18.20 4.63
CA LYS A 212 5.81 18.67 4.75
C LYS A 212 5.17 18.80 3.37
N GLY A 213 3.99 18.22 3.21
CA GLY A 213 3.25 18.23 1.95
C GLY A 213 3.64 17.15 0.94
N HIS A 214 4.58 16.24 1.24
CA HIS A 214 4.90 15.12 0.33
C HIS A 214 3.92 13.96 0.47
N TRP A 215 3.26 13.91 1.62
CA TRP A 215 2.45 12.81 2.08
C TRP A 215 1.25 13.36 2.83
N ILE A 216 0.12 12.70 2.63
CA ILE A 216 -1.05 12.83 3.50
C ILE A 216 -1.12 11.57 4.34
N HIS A 217 -1.19 11.76 5.65
CA HIS A 217 -1.33 10.69 6.63
C HIS A 217 -2.79 10.57 7.04
N LEU A 218 -3.36 9.37 6.89
CA LEU A 218 -4.76 9.09 7.21
C LEU A 218 -4.82 7.94 8.22
N LYS A 219 -5.76 8.03 9.14
CA LYS A 219 -6.05 6.99 10.13
C LYS A 219 -7.54 6.64 10.17
N TYR A 220 -7.81 5.37 10.42
CA TYR A 220 -9.12 4.87 10.82
C TYR A 220 -8.97 4.22 12.19
N THR A 221 -9.88 4.53 13.10
CA THR A 221 -9.95 3.89 14.42
C THR A 221 -11.28 3.17 14.51
N GLU A 222 -11.24 1.89 14.83
CA GLU A 222 -12.47 1.12 14.99
C GLU A 222 -13.29 1.72 16.14
N PRO A 223 -14.59 2.00 15.96
CA PRO A 223 -15.42 2.50 17.04
C PRO A 223 -15.35 1.53 18.21
N SER A 224 -14.98 2.01 19.40
CA SER A 224 -15.04 1.17 20.59
C SER A 224 -16.47 0.69 20.76
N VAL A 225 -16.69 -0.63 20.72
CA VAL A 225 -17.96 -1.22 21.12
C VAL A 225 -18.08 -0.97 22.62
N LEU A 226 -18.81 0.09 22.98
CA LEU A 226 -19.13 0.46 24.37
C LEU A 226 -20.04 -0.58 25.01
#